data_AF-A0A8S3JTF4-F1
#
_entry.id   AF-A0A8S3JTF4-F1
#
_cell.length_a   1.000
_cell.length_b   1.000
_cell.length_c   1.000
_cell.angle_alpha   90.00
_cell.angle_beta   90.00
_cell.angle_gamma   90.00
#
_symmetry.space_group_name_H-M   'P 1'
#
loop_
_entity.id
_entity.type
_entity.pdbx_description
1 polymer ?
#
loop_
_entity_poly.entity_id
_entity_poly.type
_entity_poly.pdbx_seq_one_letter_code
_entity_poly.pdbx_strand_id
1 'polypeptide(L)'
;MVISEIVESGRIDWSIEKNASFWNEQARLDIEQILTRKENRRVAKNVILFLGDGMGISTITAGRIRKGQVNGQLGEDHNTEMEQFSNLGLAKT
;
A
#
# COMPACT_ATOMS: atom_id res chain seq x y z
N MET A 1 -1.06 6.15 -15.21
CA MET A 1 0.18 6.88 -14.89
C MET A 1 0.69 6.26 -13.59
N VAL A 2 1.77 5.47 -13.65
CA VAL A 2 2.32 4.84 -12.44
C VAL A 2 3.20 5.88 -11.77
N ILE A 3 3.05 6.05 -10.46
CA ILE A 3 3.77 6.99 -9.57
C ILE A 3 5.31 6.89 -9.73
N SER A 4 5.82 5.84 -10.39
CA SER A 4 7.22 5.72 -10.84
C SER A 4 7.68 6.84 -11.79
N GLU A 5 6.79 7.60 -12.42
CA GLU A 5 7.15 8.73 -13.31
C GLU A 5 7.45 10.06 -12.56
N ILE A 6 7.30 10.10 -11.23
CA ILE A 6 7.49 11.33 -10.43
C ILE A 6 8.96 11.59 -10.08
N VAL A 7 9.85 10.62 -10.31
CA VAL A 7 11.28 10.76 -10.02
C VAL A 7 12.02 11.25 -11.27
N GLU A 8 11.72 12.46 -11.73
CA GLU A 8 12.67 13.19 -12.58
C GLU A 8 13.70 13.89 -11.67
N SER A 9 14.97 13.49 -11.82
CA SER A 9 16.15 14.15 -11.24
C SER A 9 16.44 14.01 -9.73
N GLY A 10 15.79 13.10 -9.00
CA GLY A 10 16.10 12.87 -7.58
C GLY A 10 15.59 13.97 -6.65
N ARG A 11 14.70 14.84 -7.12
CA ARG A 11 13.85 15.69 -6.28
C ARG A 11 12.46 15.08 -6.25
N ILE A 12 11.99 14.87 -5.03
CA ILE A 12 10.60 14.61 -4.70
C ILE A 12 9.75 15.82 -5.11
N ASP A 13 8.73 15.62 -5.95
CA ASP A 13 7.78 16.67 -6.34
C ASP A 13 6.35 16.38 -5.84
N TRP A 14 5.91 17.19 -4.87
CA TRP A 14 4.56 17.18 -4.29
C TRP A 14 3.53 17.96 -5.11
N SER A 15 3.93 18.60 -6.20
CA SER A 15 3.07 19.53 -6.95
C SER A 15 1.84 18.85 -7.54
N ILE A 16 1.97 17.56 -7.91
CA ILE A 16 0.90 16.80 -8.56
C ILE A 16 -0.24 16.44 -7.60
N GLU A 17 0.05 16.19 -6.31
CA GLU A 17 -0.95 15.84 -5.30
C GLU A 17 -1.87 17.01 -4.96
N LYS A 18 -1.44 18.23 -5.27
CA LYS A 18 -2.27 19.43 -5.14
C LYS A 18 -3.43 19.44 -6.15
N ASN A 19 -3.35 18.63 -7.20
CA ASN A 19 -4.40 18.53 -8.21
C ASN A 19 -5.39 17.41 -7.85
N ALA A 20 -6.68 17.76 -7.80
CA ALA A 20 -7.76 16.79 -7.55
C ALA A 20 -7.80 15.66 -8.59
N SER A 21 -7.35 15.89 -9.84
CA SER A 21 -7.32 14.85 -10.87
C SER A 21 -6.42 13.67 -10.51
N PHE A 22 -5.33 13.92 -9.78
CA PHE A 22 -4.42 12.87 -9.30
C PHE A 22 -5.16 11.89 -8.39
N TRP A 23 -5.84 12.40 -7.35
CA TRP A 23 -6.59 11.59 -6.40
C TRP A 23 -7.79 10.89 -7.04
N ASN A 24 -8.48 11.56 -7.95
CA ASN A 24 -9.62 10.98 -8.67
C ASN A 24 -9.20 9.79 -9.55
N GLU A 25 -8.06 9.91 -10.24
CA GLU A 25 -7.55 8.84 -11.09
C GLU A 25 -7.06 7.65 -10.26
N GLN A 26 -6.35 7.90 -9.15
CA GLN A 26 -5.94 6.83 -8.23
C GLN A 26 -7.14 6.06 -7.69
N ALA A 27 -8.16 6.77 -7.20
CA ALA A 27 -9.38 6.15 -6.70
C ALA A 27 -10.11 5.34 -7.77
N ARG A 28 -10.17 5.84 -9.02
CA ARG A 28 -10.75 5.10 -10.15
C ARG A 28 -10.03 3.77 -10.38
N LEU A 29 -8.70 3.80 -10.42
CA LEU A 29 -7.87 2.61 -10.61
C LEU A 29 -8.05 1.61 -9.47
N ASP A 30 -8.10 2.06 -8.22
CA ASP A 30 -8.30 1.21 -7.06
C ASP A 30 -9.67 0.50 -7.11
N ILE A 31 -10.72 1.23 -7.48
CA ILE A 31 -12.06 0.67 -7.66
C ILE A 31 -12.06 -0.38 -8.79
N GLU A 32 -11.45 -0.08 -9.94
CA GLU A 32 -11.34 -1.03 -11.06
C GLU A 32 -10.61 -2.31 -10.64
N GLN A 33 -9.53 -2.20 -9.88
CA GLN A 33 -8.82 -3.36 -9.34
C GLN A 33 -9.70 -4.18 -8.39
N ILE A 34 -10.43 -3.53 -7.48
CA ILE A 34 -11.33 -4.21 -6.54
C ILE A 34 -12.44 -4.96 -7.29
N LEU A 35 -13.03 -4.34 -8.32
CA LEU A 35 -14.11 -4.94 -9.12
C LEU A 35 -13.68 -6.17 -9.92
N THR A 36 -12.41 -6.24 -10.32
CA THR A 36 -11.88 -7.40 -11.06
C THR A 36 -11.51 -8.59 -10.15
N ARG A 37 -11.48 -8.38 -8.84
CA ARG A 37 -11.07 -9.39 -7.86
C ARG A 37 -12.05 -10.57 -7.82
N LYS A 38 -11.51 -11.79 -7.88
CA LYS A 38 -12.28 -13.03 -7.72
C LYS A 38 -12.02 -13.64 -6.35
N GLU A 39 -13.09 -13.99 -5.65
CA GLU A 39 -13.00 -14.68 -4.37
C GLU A 39 -12.56 -16.15 -4.57
N ASN A 40 -11.55 -16.58 -3.81
CA ASN A 40 -11.15 -17.99 -3.78
C ASN A 40 -11.96 -18.75 -2.72
N ARG A 41 -12.94 -19.55 -3.16
CA ARG A 41 -13.81 -20.36 -2.28
C ARG A 41 -13.33 -21.79 -2.05
N ARG A 42 -12.12 -22.14 -2.51
CA ARG A 42 -11.56 -23.50 -2.34
C ARG A 42 -11.02 -23.68 -0.93
N VAL A 43 -11.02 -24.92 -0.45
CA VAL A 43 -10.38 -25.27 0.83
C VAL A 43 -8.87 -25.10 0.70
N ALA A 44 -8.26 -24.38 1.66
CA ALA A 44 -6.82 -24.16 1.67
C ALA A 44 -6.07 -25.46 2.01
N LYS A 45 -5.06 -25.80 1.19
CA LYS A 45 -4.17 -26.95 1.45
C LYS A 45 -3.09 -26.65 2.50
N ASN A 46 -2.63 -25.39 2.55
CA ASN A 46 -1.55 -24.94 3.41
C ASN A 46 -1.99 -23.66 4.14
N VAL A 47 -1.46 -23.46 5.35
CA VAL A 47 -1.66 -22.24 6.14
C VAL A 47 -0.30 -21.69 6.53
N ILE A 48 -0.07 -20.40 6.27
CA ILE A 48 1.13 -19.67 6.67
C ILE A 48 0.66 -18.50 7.53
N LEU A 49 1.23 -18.35 8.72
CA LEU A 49 0.94 -17.25 9.64
C LEU A 49 2.21 -16.43 9.87
N PHE A 50 2.15 -15.15 9.52
CA PHE A 50 3.19 -14.18 9.88
C PHE A 50 2.74 -13.46 11.15
N LEU A 51 3.53 -13.60 12.23
CA LEU A 51 3.28 -12.93 13.49
C LEU A 51 4.33 -11.82 13.69
N GLY A 52 3.87 -10.57 13.69
CA GLY A 52 4.69 -9.44 14.11
C GLY A 52 4.46 -9.15 15.59
N ASP A 53 5.43 -9.51 16.43
CA ASP A 53 5.38 -9.17 17.86
C ASP A 53 5.50 -7.64 18.03
N GLY A 54 4.60 -7.04 18.82
CA GLY A 54 4.52 -5.59 18.99
C GLY A 54 4.16 -4.79 17.73
N MET A 55 3.74 -5.46 16.64
CA MET A 55 3.45 -4.82 15.35
C MET A 55 2.01 -4.31 15.27
N GLY A 56 1.69 -3.31 16.09
CA GLY A 56 0.42 -2.58 16.00
C GLY A 56 0.32 -1.68 14.77
N ILE A 57 -0.82 -0.99 14.60
CA ILE A 57 -1.08 -0.10 13.45
C ILE A 57 0.00 0.99 13.34
N SER A 58 0.41 1.60 14.45
CA SER A 58 1.46 2.62 14.48
C SER A 58 2.81 2.08 14.00
N THR A 59 3.18 0.86 14.43
CA THR A 59 4.42 0.19 14.02
C THR A 59 4.43 -0.12 12.53
N ILE A 60 3.29 -0.56 11.98
CA ILE A 60 3.14 -0.82 10.53
C ILE A 60 3.35 0.49 9.74
N THR A 61 2.68 1.58 10.12
CA THR A 61 2.83 2.88 9.45
C THR A 61 4.26 3.42 9.54
N ALA A 62 4.89 3.35 10.71
CA ALA A 62 6.29 3.79 10.87
C ALA A 62 7.25 2.93 10.02
N GLY A 63 7.02 1.61 9.98
CA GLY A 63 7.78 0.69 9.14
C GLY A 63 7.63 0.98 7.65
N ARG A 64 6.40 1.28 7.20
CA ARG A 64 6.08 1.69 5.83
C ARG A 64 6.88 2.92 5.41
N ILE A 65 6.78 4.01 6.18
CA ILE A 65 7.47 5.28 5.91
C ILE A 65 8.97 5.04 5.84
N ARG A 66 9.53 4.34 6.83
CA ARG A 66 10.97 4.05 6.86
C ARG A 66 11.41 3.20 5.67
N LYS A 67 10.61 2.20 5.25
CA LYS A 67 10.92 1.35 4.09
C LYS A 67 10.93 2.18 2.79
N GLY A 68 9.97 3.08 2.60
CA GLY A 68 9.95 4.00 1.46
C GLY A 68 11.17 4.91 1.44
N GLN A 69 11.52 5.53 2.58
CA GLN A 69 12.69 6.41 2.70
C GLN A 69 14.02 5.69 2.40
N VAL A 70 14.19 4.47 2.91
CA VAL A 70 15.38 3.65 2.61
C VAL A 70 15.51 3.32 1.12
N ASN A 71 14.39 3.23 0.41
CA ASN A 71 14.34 2.99 -1.04
C ASN A 71 14.42 4.27 -1.87
N GLY A 72 14.71 5.43 -1.25
CA GLY A 72 14.76 6.73 -1.94
C GLY A 72 13.39 7.26 -2.38
N GLN A 73 12.31 6.69 -1.85
CA GLN A 73 10.94 7.17 -2.02
C GLN A 73 10.54 8.10 -0.88
N LEU A 74 9.35 8.69 -1.00
CA LEU A 74 8.76 9.59 -0.01
C LEU A 74 8.57 8.97 1.37
N GLY A 75 8.04 7.76 1.39
CA GLY A 75 7.71 7.05 2.63
C GLY A 75 6.24 6.73 2.72
N GLU A 76 5.38 7.74 2.84
CA GLU A 76 3.94 7.56 3.09
C GLU A 76 3.20 6.80 1.98
N ASP A 77 3.60 7.04 0.73
CA ASP A 77 3.00 6.42 -0.46
C ASP A 77 3.53 5.03 -0.75
N HIS A 78 4.52 4.57 0.03
CA HIS A 78 5.02 3.22 -0.09
C HIS A 78 3.97 2.25 0.44
N ASN A 79 3.66 1.18 -0.29
CA ASN A 79 2.85 0.09 0.25
C ASN A 79 3.75 -1.08 0.64
N THR A 80 3.59 -1.59 1.86
CA THR A 80 4.27 -2.82 2.29
C THR A 80 3.58 -4.06 1.69
N GLU A 81 4.29 -5.19 1.63
CA GLU A 81 3.70 -6.46 1.13
C GLU A 81 2.48 -6.90 1.95
N MET A 82 2.47 -6.58 3.25
CA MET A 82 1.35 -6.88 4.15
C MET A 82 0.09 -6.07 3.80
N GLU A 83 0.24 -4.88 3.22
CA GLU A 83 -0.87 -3.98 2.86
C GLU A 83 -1.44 -4.31 1.48
N GLN A 84 -0.68 -5.03 0.66
CA GLN A 84 -1.17 -5.57 -0.60
C GLN A 84 -2.07 -6.80 -0.40
N PHE A 85 -2.16 -7.34 0.83
CA PHE A 85 -3.09 -8.42 1.11
C PHE A 85 -4.51 -7.94 0.90
N SER A 86 -5.23 -8.74 0.12
CA SER A 86 -6.55 -8.40 -0.36
C SER A 86 -7.64 -8.31 0.72
N ASN A 87 -7.39 -8.82 1.93
CA ASN A 87 -8.33 -8.78 3.05
C ASN A 87 -7.63 -8.22 4.29
N LEU A 88 -8.34 -7.37 5.04
CA LEU A 88 -7.92 -6.80 6.32
C LEU A 88 -8.98 -7.10 7.37
N GLY A 89 -8.57 -7.32 8.62
CA GLY A 89 -9.46 -7.43 9.78
C GLY A 89 -8.79 -6.88 11.04
N LEU A 90 -9.60 -6.47 12.02
CA LEU A 90 -9.11 -6.02 13.31
C LEU A 90 -9.32 -7.12 14.37
N ALA A 91 -8.26 -7.44 15.10
CA ALA A 91 -8.33 -8.35 16.24
C ALA A 91 -8.47 -7.54 17.54
N LYS A 92 -9.44 -7.90 18.37
CA LYS A 92 -9.49 -7.45 19.76
C LYS A 92 -8.51 -8.29 20.56
N THR A 93 -7.57 -7.65 21.23
CA THR A 93 -6.55 -8.28 22.07
C THR A 93 -6.99 -8.37 23.51
#